data_AF-X1SZP6-F1
#
_entry.id   AF-X1SZP6-F1
#
_cell.length_a   1.000
_cell.length_b   1.000
_cell.length_c   1.000
_cell.angle_alpha   90.00
_cell.angle_beta   90.00
_cell.angle_gamma   90.00
#
_symmetry.space_group_name_H-M   'P 1'
#
loop_
_entity.id
_entity.type
_entity.pdbx_description
1 polymer ?
#
loop_
_entity_poly.entity_id
_entity_poly.type
_entity_poly.pdbx_seq_one_letter_code
_entity_poly.pdbx_strand_id
1 'polypeptide(L)'
;RPDQEVIVLEKGDAKYSGCIARGMDALNIVAVPGVATPELYVESNALACEGIMDEPVNYRMAERSWPLMQKLIDWGVCFPSDEKGKY
;
A
#
# COMPACT_ATOMS: atom_id res chain seq x y z
N ARG A 1 6.22 -22.55 13.37
CA ARG A 1 6.41 -23.80 12.59
C ARG A 1 6.70 -23.34 11.17
N PRO A 2 7.88 -23.61 10.62
CA PRO A 2 8.27 -23.16 9.28
C PRO A 2 8.00 -24.18 8.16
N ASP A 3 7.44 -25.37 8.48
CA ASP A 3 7.32 -26.50 7.54
C ASP A 3 5.95 -26.60 6.83
N GLN A 4 5.17 -25.53 6.83
CA GLN A 4 3.88 -25.50 6.15
C GLN A 4 4.05 -25.39 4.63
N GLU A 5 3.36 -26.25 3.89
CA GLU A 5 3.20 -26.10 2.44
C GLU A 5 2.20 -24.98 2.13
N VAL A 6 2.57 -24.06 1.25
CA VAL A 6 1.74 -22.93 0.81
C VAL A 6 1.51 -23.04 -0.68
N ILE A 7 0.24 -22.99 -1.10
CA ILE A 7 -0.17 -22.98 -2.51
C ILE A 7 -0.93 -21.69 -2.83
N VAL A 8 -0.65 -21.11 -4.00
CA VAL A 8 -1.37 -19.95 -4.56
C VAL A 8 -2.04 -20.38 -5.87
N LEU A 9 -3.34 -20.15 -6.00
CA LEU A 9 -4.15 -20.51 -7.17
C LEU A 9 -4.65 -19.23 -7.85
N GLU A 10 -4.37 -19.09 -9.15
CA GLU A 10 -4.78 -17.97 -10.00
C GLU A 10 -5.52 -18.51 -11.22
N LYS A 11 -6.63 -17.86 -11.60
CA LYS A 11 -7.44 -18.24 -12.77
C LYS A 11 -6.79 -17.79 -14.08
N GLY A 12 -6.15 -16.62 -14.08
CA GLY A 12 -5.43 -16.04 -15.21
C GLY A 12 -3.93 -16.36 -15.19
N ASP A 13 -3.14 -15.44 -15.74
CA ASP A 13 -1.68 -15.47 -15.66
C ASP A 13 -1.22 -14.48 -14.58
N ALA A 14 -0.57 -14.96 -13.52
CA ALA A 14 -0.15 -14.16 -12.37
C ALA A 14 0.73 -12.95 -12.74
N LYS A 15 1.37 -12.97 -13.91
CA LYS A 15 2.17 -11.83 -14.40
C LYS A 15 1.30 -10.62 -14.79
N TYR A 16 0.07 -10.85 -15.23
CA TYR A 16 -0.80 -9.80 -15.79
C TYR A 16 -2.29 -9.95 -15.40
N SER A 17 -2.63 -10.76 -14.39
CA SER A 17 -4.00 -10.87 -13.87
C SER A 17 -4.36 -9.68 -12.96
N GLY A 18 -5.66 -9.53 -12.65
CA GLY A 18 -6.14 -8.55 -11.67
C GLY A 18 -6.27 -7.10 -12.18
N CYS A 19 -6.39 -6.16 -11.24
CA CYS A 19 -6.71 -4.75 -11.51
C CYS A 19 -5.52 -3.89 -11.97
N ILE A 20 -4.29 -4.41 -11.87
CA ILE A 20 -3.06 -3.71 -12.25
C ILE A 20 -2.39 -4.31 -13.50
N ALA A 21 -3.14 -5.04 -14.32
CA ALA A 21 -2.63 -5.72 -15.52
C ALA A 21 -1.86 -4.78 -16.50
N ARG A 22 -2.19 -3.48 -16.49
CA ARG A 22 -1.57 -2.44 -17.31
C ARG A 22 -0.62 -1.52 -16.53
N GLY A 23 -0.32 -1.88 -15.29
CA GLY A 23 0.38 -1.02 -14.34
C GLY A 23 -0.56 -0.06 -13.62
N MET A 24 0.07 0.82 -12.83
CA MET A 24 -0.56 1.86 -12.04
C MET A 24 0.44 3.02 -11.96
N ASP A 25 -0.08 4.25 -11.89
CA ASP A 25 0.69 5.50 -11.90
C ASP A 25 1.05 6.00 -10.50
N ALA A 26 0.29 5.58 -9.47
CA ALA A 26 0.51 6.00 -8.09
C ALA A 26 0.28 4.87 -7.07
N LEU A 27 0.91 4.97 -5.91
CA LEU A 27 0.51 4.20 -4.72
C LEU A 27 -0.43 5.07 -3.88
N ASN A 28 -1.73 4.79 -3.96
CA ASN A 28 -2.75 5.69 -3.42
C ASN A 28 -2.77 5.78 -1.89
N ILE A 29 -2.22 4.80 -1.18
CA ILE A 29 -2.21 4.78 0.28
C ILE A 29 -0.78 4.57 0.75
N VAL A 30 -0.18 5.66 1.24
CA VAL A 30 1.13 5.64 1.88
C VAL A 30 1.24 6.72 2.95
N ALA A 31 1.54 6.30 4.19
CA ALA A 31 1.84 7.19 5.30
C ALA A 31 3.34 7.54 5.29
N VAL A 32 3.74 8.49 4.44
CA VAL A 32 5.14 8.92 4.31
C VAL A 32 5.60 9.64 5.59
N PRO A 33 6.70 9.20 6.24
CA PRO A 33 7.20 9.83 7.46
C PRO A 33 7.48 11.32 7.28
N GLY A 34 6.93 12.14 8.19
CA GLY A 34 7.05 13.60 8.15
C GLY A 34 6.07 14.30 7.19
N VAL A 35 5.25 13.55 6.45
CA VAL A 35 4.18 14.09 5.58
C VAL A 35 2.80 13.70 6.10
N ALA A 36 2.60 12.41 6.43
CA ALA A 36 1.34 11.88 6.93
C ALA A 36 1.56 10.78 7.97
N THR A 37 0.53 10.49 8.77
CA THR A 37 0.53 9.40 9.75
C THR A 37 -0.65 8.45 9.51
N PRO A 38 -0.61 7.21 10.03
CA PRO A 38 -1.75 6.29 9.96
C PRO A 38 -3.03 6.85 10.60
N GLU A 39 -2.92 7.66 11.66
CA GLU A 39 -4.05 8.33 12.29
C GLU A 39 -4.71 9.34 11.34
N LEU A 40 -3.91 10.15 10.64
CA LEU A 40 -4.42 11.09 9.63
C LEU A 40 -5.12 10.36 8.47
N TYR A 41 -4.61 9.19 8.09
CA TYR A 41 -5.30 8.34 7.11
C TYR A 41 -6.67 7.88 7.63
N VAL A 42 -6.76 7.39 8.87
CA VAL A 42 -8.05 6.95 9.44
C VAL A 42 -9.02 8.11 9.55
N GLU A 43 -8.59 9.28 10.02
CA GLU A 43 -9.43 10.47 10.14
C GLU A 43 -9.98 10.91 8.77
N SER A 44 -9.10 11.06 7.77
CA SER A 44 -9.51 11.46 6.42
C SER A 44 -10.42 10.43 5.76
N ASN A 45 -10.15 9.14 5.96
CA ASN A 45 -10.96 8.06 5.40
C ASN A 45 -12.29 7.92 6.12
N ALA A 46 -12.38 8.22 7.43
CA ALA A 46 -13.64 8.24 8.16
C ALA A 46 -14.55 9.34 7.61
N LEU A 47 -14.01 10.52 7.31
CA LEU A 47 -14.77 11.58 6.65
C LEU A 47 -15.22 11.17 5.24
N ALA A 48 -14.32 10.58 4.44
CA ALA A 48 -14.63 10.14 3.08
C ALA A 48 -15.65 8.99 3.03
N CYS A 49 -15.70 8.15 4.06
CA CYS A 49 -16.64 7.04 4.20
C CYS A 49 -17.86 7.37 5.07
N GLU A 50 -18.11 8.65 5.39
CA GLU A 50 -19.26 9.10 6.20
C GLU A 50 -19.35 8.41 7.58
N GLY A 51 -18.19 8.10 8.18
CA GLY A 51 -18.06 7.40 9.45
C GLY A 51 -18.25 5.87 9.36
N ILE A 52 -18.44 5.31 8.16
CA ILE A 52 -18.66 3.87 7.96
C ILE A 52 -17.36 3.21 7.48
N MET A 53 -16.51 2.84 8.42
CA MET A 53 -15.28 2.08 8.13
C MET A 53 -14.81 1.23 9.31
N ASP A 54 -14.00 0.22 9.02
CA ASP A 54 -13.28 -0.55 10.04
C ASP A 54 -11.96 0.16 10.38
N GLU A 55 -12.00 1.08 11.35
CA GLU A 55 -10.86 1.93 11.72
C GLU A 55 -9.61 1.11 12.14
N PRO A 56 -9.69 0.08 13.01
CA PRO A 56 -8.52 -0.71 13.37
C PRO A 56 -7.83 -1.39 12.18
N VAL A 57 -8.60 -1.93 11.23
CA VAL A 57 -8.03 -2.60 10.04
C VAL A 57 -7.37 -1.57 9.11
N ASN A 58 -8.02 -0.43 8.90
CA ASN A 58 -7.50 0.66 8.08
C ASN A 58 -6.23 1.29 8.67
N TYR A 59 -6.20 1.48 9.99
CA TYR A 59 -5.00 1.90 10.70
C TYR A 59 -3.83 0.95 10.44
N ARG A 60 -4.05 -0.37 10.57
CA ARG A 60 -3.01 -1.38 10.34
C ARG A 60 -2.52 -1.42 8.89
N MET A 61 -3.41 -1.18 7.93
CA MET A 61 -3.03 -1.05 6.52
C MET A 61 -2.14 0.18 6.31
N ALA A 62 -2.54 1.35 6.82
CA ALA A 62 -1.77 2.58 6.70
C ALA A 62 -0.43 2.52 7.42
N GLU A 63 -0.35 1.92 8.62
CA GLU A 63 0.89 1.67 9.37
C GLU A 63 1.90 0.85 8.54
N ARG A 64 1.42 -0.13 7.75
CA ARG A 64 2.27 -1.02 6.93
C ARG A 64 2.61 -0.46 5.55
N SER A 65 1.97 0.65 5.16
CA SER A 65 2.08 1.20 3.80
C SER A 65 3.47 1.75 3.48
N TRP A 66 4.14 2.40 4.43
CA TRP A 66 5.50 2.91 4.21
C TRP A 66 6.54 1.78 4.05
N PRO A 67 6.61 0.78 4.95
CA PRO A 67 7.45 -0.41 4.72
C PRO A 67 7.16 -1.12 3.39
N LEU A 68 5.89 -1.17 2.96
CA LEU A 68 5.51 -1.74 1.66
C LEU A 68 6.11 -0.92 0.50
N MET A 69 5.99 0.41 0.52
CA MET A 69 6.59 1.28 -0.51
C MET A 69 8.10 1.07 -0.61
N GLN A 70 8.82 1.00 0.53
CA GLN A 70 10.26 0.74 0.54
C GLN A 70 10.60 -0.62 -0.08
N LYS A 71 9.81 -1.66 0.23
CA LYS A 71 9.98 -2.99 -0.38
C LYS A 71 9.76 -2.98 -1.90
N LEU A 72 8.82 -2.18 -2.39
CA LEU A 72 8.58 -2.03 -3.83
C LEU A 72 9.75 -1.30 -4.52
N ILE A 73 10.33 -0.29 -3.86
CA ILE A 73 11.55 0.39 -4.34
C ILE A 73 12.72 -0.60 -4.45
N ASP A 74 12.92 -1.44 -3.43
CA ASP A 74 13.96 -2.48 -3.44
C ASP A 74 13.76 -3.50 -4.57
N TRP A 75 12.52 -3.72 -5.01
CA TRP A 75 12.18 -4.56 -6.17
C TRP A 75 12.27 -3.84 -7.52
N GLY A 76 12.64 -2.55 -7.53
CA GLY A 76 12.86 -1.76 -8.73
C GLY A 76 11.65 -0.95 -9.20
N VAL A 77 10.61 -0.80 -8.37
CA VAL A 77 9.49 0.11 -8.67
C VAL A 77 9.96 1.56 -8.47
N CYS A 78 9.80 2.38 -9.49
CA CYS A 78 10.19 3.79 -9.44
C CYS A 78 9.11 4.64 -8.77
N PHE A 79 9.47 5.33 -7.69
CA PHE A 79 8.68 6.41 -7.09
C PHE A 79 9.46 7.71 -7.26
N PRO A 80 8.95 8.68 -8.04
CA PRO A 80 9.63 9.96 -8.24
C PRO A 80 9.81 10.71 -6.92
N SER A 81 10.98 11.29 -6.72
CA SER A 81 11.28 12.19 -5.60
C SER A 81 11.70 13.56 -6.12
N ASP A 82 11.58 14.59 -5.27
CA ASP A 82 12.16 15.90 -5.55
C ASP A 82 13.71 15.88 -5.50
N GLU A 83 14.33 17.01 -5.81
CA GLU A 83 15.80 17.18 -5.77
C GLU A 83 16.41 16.93 -4.38
N LYS A 84 15.60 16.92 -3.32
CA LYS A 84 16.01 16.69 -1.93
C LYS A 84 15.70 15.26 -1.48
N GLY A 85 15.25 14.39 -2.39
CA GLY A 85 14.91 13.00 -2.09
C GLY A 85 13.62 12.83 -1.30
N LYS A 86 12.73 13.84 -1.30
CA LYS A 86 11.42 13.76 -0.67
C LYS A 86 10.38 13.27 -1.68
N TYR A 87 9.47 12.42 -1.21
CA TYR A 87 8.28 11.98 -1.92
C TYR A 87 7.14 12.98 -1.74
#